data_AF-A0A9E5M7X1-F1
#
_entry.id   AF-A0A9E5M7X1-F1
#
_cell.length_a   1.000
_cell.length_b   1.000
_cell.length_c   1.000
_cell.angle_alpha   90.00
_cell.angle_beta   90.00
_cell.angle_gamma   90.00
#
_symmetry.space_group_name_H-M   'P 1'
#
loop_
_entity.id
_entity.type
_entity.pdbx_description
1 polymer ?
#
loop_
_entity_poly.entity_id
_entity_poly.type
_entity_poly.pdbx_seq_one_letter_code
_entity_poly.pdbx_strand_id
1 'polypeptide(L)'
;RPSLLMLDEPSLGLAPLIVKEIFNIIETLRQTGVSIVLVEQNARAALAVADHGYVLEMGEVSLQGKASDLANDPRVIDTYLGAAKK
;
A
#
# COMPACT_ATOMS: atom_id res chain seq x y z
N ARG A 1 -21.86 -9.44 5.47
CA ARG A 1 -20.51 -8.90 5.79
C ARG A 1 -19.52 -9.60 4.88
N PRO A 2 -18.81 -8.87 4.01
CA PRO A 2 -17.79 -9.48 3.16
C PRO A 2 -16.62 -9.98 4.02
N SER A 3 -16.02 -11.10 3.63
CA SER A 3 -14.79 -11.62 4.24
C SER A 3 -13.52 -11.00 3.64
N LEU A 4 -13.64 -10.44 2.42
CA LEU A 4 -12.55 -9.85 1.66
C LEU A 4 -13.05 -8.58 0.95
N LEU A 5 -12.27 -7.50 1.05
CA LEU A 5 -12.43 -6.27 0.28
C LEU A 5 -11.21 -6.09 -0.62
N MET A 6 -11.43 -5.91 -1.92
CA MET A 6 -10.37 -5.59 -2.88
C MET A 6 -10.55 -4.14 -3.35
N LEU A 7 -9.48 -3.37 -3.30
CA LEU A 7 -9.46 -1.96 -3.70
C LEU A 7 -8.39 -1.78 -4.77
N ASP A 8 -8.79 -1.27 -5.93
CA ASP A 8 -7.91 -1.03 -7.07
C ASP A 8 -7.71 0.47 -7.26
N GLU A 9 -6.49 0.94 -7.00
CA GLU A 9 -6.06 2.34 -7.07
C GLU A 9 -7.05 3.37 -6.45
N PRO A 10 -7.52 3.17 -5.20
CA PRO A 10 -8.58 4.00 -4.63
C PRO A 10 -8.18 5.47 -4.45
N SER A 11 -6.88 5.79 -4.41
CA SER A 11 -6.39 7.16 -4.22
C SER A 11 -6.11 7.93 -5.52
N LEU A 12 -6.19 7.30 -6.68
CA LEU A 12 -5.77 7.89 -7.95
C LEU A 12 -6.61 9.13 -8.32
N GLY A 13 -5.92 10.24 -8.62
CA GLY A 13 -6.56 11.49 -9.07
C GLY A 13 -7.28 12.28 -7.99
N LEU A 14 -7.20 11.85 -6.73
CA LEU A 14 -7.86 12.51 -5.60
C LEU A 14 -6.95 13.56 -4.93
N ALA A 15 -7.59 14.55 -4.30
CA ALA A 15 -6.87 15.55 -3.52
C ALA A 15 -6.16 14.91 -2.31
N PRO A 16 -5.00 15.43 -1.85
CA PRO A 16 -4.22 14.82 -0.77
C PRO A 16 -4.98 14.58 0.54
N LEU A 17 -5.99 15.42 0.83
CA LEU A 17 -6.84 15.25 2.01
C LEU A 17 -7.72 14.00 1.90
N ILE A 18 -8.31 13.77 0.72
CA ILE A 18 -9.18 12.62 0.47
C ILE A 18 -8.38 11.32 0.51
N VAL A 19 -7.15 11.32 -0.01
CA VAL A 19 -6.24 10.17 0.09
C VAL A 19 -6.03 9.77 1.56
N LYS A 20 -5.72 10.73 2.43
CA LYS A 20 -5.57 10.46 3.87
C LYS A 20 -6.84 9.89 4.49
N GLU A 21 -8.00 10.40 4.13
CA GLU A 21 -9.28 9.91 4.62
C GLU A 21 -9.56 8.47 4.19
N ILE A 22 -9.26 8.12 2.94
CA ILE A 22 -9.36 6.74 2.43
C ILE A 22 -8.49 5.80 3.26
N PHE A 23 -7.22 6.16 3.51
CA PHE A 23 -6.33 5.31 4.31
C PHE A 23 -6.82 5.14 5.76
N ASN A 24 -7.38 6.19 6.37
CA ASN A 24 -7.99 6.09 7.71
C ASN A 24 -9.21 5.13 7.72
N ILE A 25 -10.03 5.16 6.66
CA ILE A 25 -11.16 4.24 6.51
C ILE A 25 -10.67 2.80 6.38
N ILE A 26 -9.63 2.56 5.58
CA ILE A 26 -9.01 1.23 5.42
C ILE A 26 -8.50 0.71 6.78
N GLU A 27 -7.83 1.56 7.55
CA GLU A 27 -7.34 1.22 8.89
C GLU A 27 -8.49 0.83 9.84
N THR A 28 -9.59 1.58 9.79
CA THR A 28 -10.78 1.31 10.59
C THR A 28 -11.44 -0.01 10.17
N LEU A 29 -11.55 -0.27 8.87
CA LEU A 29 -12.12 -1.50 8.33
C LEU A 29 -11.29 -2.73 8.72
N ARG A 30 -9.97 -2.63 8.71
CA ARG A 30 -9.06 -3.69 9.19
C ARG A 30 -9.37 -4.08 10.63
N GLN A 31 -9.67 -3.12 11.51
CA GLN A 31 -10.04 -3.40 12.92
C GLN A 31 -11.35 -4.19 13.07
N THR A 32 -12.20 -4.21 12.04
CA THR A 32 -13.45 -4.99 12.05
C THR A 32 -13.27 -6.47 11.71
N GLY A 33 -12.04 -6.89 11.35
CA GLY A 33 -11.72 -8.27 10.96
C GLY A 33 -11.99 -8.60 9.49
N VAL A 34 -12.25 -7.58 8.66
CA VAL A 34 -12.34 -7.75 7.19
C VAL A 34 -10.93 -7.82 6.62
N SER A 35 -10.65 -8.85 5.82
CA SER A 35 -9.40 -8.92 5.05
C SER A 35 -9.44 -7.91 3.90
N ILE A 36 -8.34 -7.20 3.66
CA ILE A 36 -8.24 -6.17 2.63
C ILE A 36 -7.07 -6.50 1.71
N VAL A 37 -7.30 -6.46 0.39
CA VAL A 37 -6.26 -6.46 -0.63
C VAL A 37 -6.30 -5.10 -1.30
N LEU A 38 -5.20 -4.35 -1.18
CA LEU A 38 -5.06 -3.01 -1.69
C LEU A 38 -4.04 -3.00 -2.82
N VAL A 39 -4.44 -2.53 -4.00
CA VAL A 39 -3.56 -2.26 -5.14
C VAL A 39 -3.39 -0.75 -5.22
N GLU A 40 -2.14 -0.27 -5.19
CA GLU A 40 -1.81 1.15 -5.11
C GLU A 40 -0.50 1.45 -5.84
N GLN A 41 -0.45 2.59 -6.53
CA GLN A 41 0.79 3.10 -7.12
C GLN A 41 1.65 3.79 -6.06
N ASN A 42 1.02 4.39 -5.04
CA ASN A 42 1.74 4.98 -3.91
C ASN A 42 2.15 3.88 -2.91
N ALA A 43 3.26 3.21 -3.21
CA ALA A 43 3.81 2.14 -2.38
C ALA A 43 4.03 2.58 -0.92
N ARG A 44 4.37 3.85 -0.69
CA ARG A 44 4.61 4.36 0.67
C ARG A 44 3.36 4.34 1.52
N ALA A 45 2.26 4.85 0.98
CA ALA A 45 0.99 4.90 1.70
C ALA A 45 0.43 3.49 1.89
N ALA A 46 0.52 2.63 0.86
CA ALA A 46 0.08 1.25 0.93
C ALA A 46 0.84 0.45 2.00
N LEU A 47 2.17 0.52 2.01
CA LEU A 47 3.00 -0.18 3.01
C LEU A 47 2.81 0.34 4.43
N ALA A 48 2.39 1.59 4.60
CA ALA A 48 2.12 2.15 5.93
C ALA A 48 0.91 1.52 6.62
N VAL A 49 -0.07 1.02 5.85
CA VAL A 49 -1.31 0.40 6.38
C VAL A 49 -1.36 -1.12 6.20
N ALA A 50 -0.45 -1.69 5.43
CA ALA A 50 -0.43 -3.11 5.11
C ALA A 50 0.29 -3.94 6.19
N ASP A 51 -0.15 -5.17 6.36
CA ASP A 51 0.57 -6.17 7.18
C ASP A 51 1.67 -6.88 6.34
N HIS A 52 1.39 -7.11 5.06
CA HIS A 52 2.28 -7.77 4.09
C HIS A 52 2.19 -7.05 2.75
N GLY A 53 3.28 -6.99 2.00
CA GLY A 53 3.34 -6.33 0.69
C GLY A 53 3.90 -7.24 -0.39
N TYR A 54 3.47 -6.97 -1.62
CA TYR A 54 3.98 -7.56 -2.85
C TYR A 54 4.31 -6.42 -3.82
N VAL A 55 5.50 -6.46 -4.41
CA VAL A 55 5.92 -5.54 -5.47
C VAL A 55 5.85 -6.31 -6.79
N LEU A 56 5.07 -5.78 -7.73
CA LEU A 56 4.96 -6.33 -9.08
C LEU A 56 5.77 -5.49 -10.06
N GLU A 57 6.63 -6.15 -10.82
CA GLU A 57 7.41 -5.57 -11.91
C GLU A 57 7.27 -6.43 -13.15
N MET A 58 6.85 -5.82 -14.27
CA MET A 58 6.72 -6.52 -15.56
C MET A 58 5.90 -7.82 -15.51
N GLY A 59 4.92 -7.90 -14.61
CA GLY A 59 4.06 -9.07 -14.43
C GLY A 59 4.61 -10.14 -13.48
N GLU A 60 5.78 -9.93 -12.88
CA GLU A 60 6.38 -10.84 -11.91
C GLU A 60 6.46 -10.20 -10.52
N VAL A 61 6.40 -11.02 -9.47
CA VAL A 61 6.62 -10.56 -8.09
C VAL A 61 8.13 -10.38 -7.89
N SER A 62 8.60 -9.12 -7.90
CA SER A 62 10.02 -8.82 -7.69
C SER A 62 10.41 -8.91 -6.21
N LEU A 63 9.52 -8.46 -5.31
CA LEU A 63 9.73 -8.45 -3.86
C LEU A 63 8.42 -8.79 -3.13
N GLN A 64 8.55 -9.47 -1.99
CA GLN A 64 7.43 -9.73 -1.09
C GLN A 64 7.95 -9.87 0.35
N GLY A 65 7.10 -9.57 1.32
CA GLY A 65 7.47 -9.65 2.73
C GLY A 65 6.56 -8.84 3.63
N LYS A 66 6.91 -8.79 4.92
CA LYS A 66 6.22 -7.89 5.86
C LYS A 66 6.34 -6.47 5.35
N ALA A 67 5.26 -5.70 5.45
CA ALA A 67 5.25 -4.33 4.96
C ALA A 67 6.33 -3.46 5.64
N SER A 68 6.61 -3.72 6.92
CA SER A 68 7.71 -3.09 7.67
C SER A 68 9.09 -3.35 7.07
N ASP A 69 9.32 -4.55 6.57
CA ASP A 69 10.62 -4.95 6.05
C ASP A 69 10.80 -4.35 4.66
N LEU A 70 9.75 -4.39 3.84
CA LEU A 70 9.71 -3.77 2.52
C LEU A 70 9.84 -2.24 2.57
N ALA A 71 9.20 -1.58 3.55
CA ALA A 71 9.28 -0.12 3.71
C ALA A 71 10.70 0.35 4.07
N ASN A 72 11.54 -0.53 4.62
CA ASN A 72 12.93 -0.27 4.96
C ASN A 72 13.92 -0.85 3.92
N ASP A 73 13.45 -1.57 2.90
CA ASP A 73 14.31 -2.15 1.87
C ASP A 73 14.83 -1.03 0.94
N PRO A 74 16.16 -0.84 0.83
CA PRO A 74 16.73 0.19 -0.02
C PRO A 74 16.23 0.15 -1.48
N ARG A 75 15.98 -1.05 -2.02
CA ARG A 75 15.50 -1.23 -3.41
C ARG A 75 14.08 -0.70 -3.58
N VAL A 76 13.22 -0.88 -2.58
CA VAL A 76 11.85 -0.35 -2.56
C VAL A 76 11.89 1.16 -2.37
N ILE A 77 12.76 1.64 -1.48
CA ILE A 77 12.92 3.07 -1.21
C ILE A 77 13.36 3.84 -2.47
N ASP A 78 14.39 3.35 -3.15
CA ASP A 78 14.98 4.00 -4.32
C ASP A 78 14.03 3.97 -5.53
N THR A 79 13.29 2.87 -5.70
CA THR A 79 12.43 2.67 -6.88
C THR A 79 11.02 3.26 -6.71
N TYR A 80 10.44 3.20 -5.50
CA TYR A 80 9.01 3.46 -5.29
C TYR A 80 8.69 4.50 -4.22
N LEU A 81 9.55 4.69 -3.21
CA LEU A 81 9.25 5.61 -2.10
C LEU A 81 9.89 6.99 -2.28
N GLY A 82 10.74 7.15 -3.30
CA GLY A 82 11.41 8.39 -3.62
C GLY A 82 12.31 8.85 -2.47
N ALA A 83 13.43 8.15 -2.25
CA ALA A 83 14.54 8.82 -1.59
C ALA A 83 14.98 9.98 -2.49
N ALA A 84 14.77 11.20 -1.99
CA ALA A 84 15.16 12.44 -2.64
C ALA A 84 16.58 12.31 -3.19
N LYS A 85 16.72 12.37 -4.52
CA LYS A 85 18.00 12.77 -5.10
C LYS A 85 18.36 14.12 -4.48
N LYS A 86 19.47 14.12 -3.75
CA LYS A 86 20.14 15.30 -3.23
C LYS A 86 20.64 16.17 -4.38
#